data_AF-A0AAW8AID8-F1
#
_entry.id   AF-A0AAW8AID8-F1
#
_cell.length_a   1.000
_cell.length_b   1.000
_cell.length_c   1.000
_cell.angle_alpha   90.00
_cell.angle_beta   90.00
_cell.angle_gamma   90.00
#
_symmetry.space_group_name_H-M   'P 1'
#
loop_
_entity.id
_entity.type
_entity.pdbx_description
1 polymer ?
#
loop_
_entity_poly.entity_id
_entity_poly.type
_entity_poly.pdbx_seq_one_letter_code
_entity_poly.pdbx_strand_id
1 'polypeptide(L)'
;VAHFDEEMGQEFINYLKAQGIKFIEDISVDKVEKVADGFLLTDGTDFEHKTDLVIAGVGRQPNSDKLNLEKVGVETDAKGIKVNEYLQTSNSKI
;
A
#
# COMPACT_ATOMS: atom_id res chain seq x y z
N VAL A 1 10.70 8.25 -2.14
CA VAL A 1 9.59 9.24 -2.11
C VAL A 1 9.25 9.63 -3.55
N ALA A 2 8.65 8.73 -4.33
CA ALA A 2 8.63 8.86 -5.80
C ALA A 2 7.58 9.85 -6.37
N HIS A 3 6.77 10.47 -5.50
CA HIS A 3 5.65 11.35 -5.90
C HIS A 3 5.63 12.70 -5.20
N PHE A 4 6.64 13.02 -4.38
CA PHE A 4 6.79 14.33 -3.76
C PHE A 4 8.09 14.96 -4.23
N ASP A 5 8.20 16.27 -4.06
CA ASP A 5 9.46 16.98 -4.19
C ASP A 5 10.53 16.34 -3.28
N GLU A 6 11.70 16.09 -3.85
CA GLU A 6 12.75 15.31 -3.21
C GLU A 6 13.32 16.04 -1.99
N GLU A 7 13.52 17.36 -2.09
CA GLU A 7 14.05 18.18 -1.01
C GLU A 7 13.05 18.23 0.15
N MET A 8 11.79 18.55 -0.15
CA MET A 8 10.74 18.59 0.88
C MET A 8 10.53 17.22 1.54
N GLY A 9 10.57 16.14 0.76
CA GLY A 9 10.45 14.78 1.25
C GLY A 9 11.57 14.42 2.22
N GLN A 10 12.81 14.79 1.88
CA GLN A 10 13.97 14.50 2.70
C GLN A 10 13.98 15.31 4.00
N GLU A 11 13.61 16.59 3.95
CA GLU A 11 13.47 17.42 5.16
C GLU A 11 12.45 16.82 6.13
N PHE A 12 11.32 16.35 5.61
CA PHE A 12 10.28 15.74 6.43
C PHE A 12 10.75 14.44 7.10
N ILE A 13 11.45 13.57 6.36
CA ILE A 13 12.06 12.35 6.92
C ILE A 13 13.06 12.71 8.04
N ASN A 14 13.91 13.72 7.82
CA ASN A 14 14.89 14.16 8.81
C ASN A 14 14.21 14.69 10.08
N TYR A 15 13.13 15.47 9.92
CA TYR A 15 12.32 15.95 11.04
C TYR A 15 11.74 14.78 11.86
N LEU A 16 11.17 13.76 11.21
CA LEU A 16 10.62 12.58 11.90
C LEU A 16 11.71 11.75 12.58
N LYS A 17 12.88 11.58 11.95
CA LYS A 17 14.06 10.94 12.55
C LYS A 17 14.50 11.69 13.82
N ALA A 18 14.49 13.03 13.80
CA ALA A 18 14.81 13.86 14.96
C ALA A 18 13.78 13.75 16.11
N GLN A 19 12.52 13.38 15.81
CA GLN A 19 11.50 13.05 16.81
C GLN A 19 11.62 11.61 17.37
N GLY A 20 12.63 10.85 16.94
CA GLY A 20 12.89 9.48 17.41
C GLY A 20 12.22 8.37 16.59
N ILE A 21 11.60 8.71 15.44
CA ILE A 21 11.03 7.71 14.54
C ILE A 21 12.16 7.01 13.78
N LYS A 22 12.20 5.69 13.86
CA LYS A 22 13.18 4.87 13.14
C LYS A 22 12.62 4.48 11.77
N PHE A 23 13.35 4.86 10.73
CA PHE A 23 13.11 4.38 9.37
C PHE A 23 14.06 3.23 9.12
N ILE A 24 13.50 2.06 8.82
CA ILE A 24 14.26 0.89 8.39
C ILE A 24 13.92 0.73 6.92
N GLU A 25 14.88 1.10 6.08
CA GLU A 25 14.76 1.13 4.62
C GLU A 25 15.28 -0.19 4.04
N ASP A 26 15.03 -0.45 2.76
CA ASP A 26 15.47 -1.67 2.04
C ASP A 26 14.97 -3.00 2.64
N ILE A 27 13.86 -2.98 3.38
CA ILE A 27 13.21 -4.18 3.92
C ILE A 27 11.88 -4.46 3.22
N SER A 28 11.71 -5.69 2.75
CA SER A 28 10.45 -6.22 2.26
C SER A 28 9.94 -7.28 3.25
N VAL A 29 8.99 -6.91 4.11
CA VAL A 29 8.43 -7.85 5.10
C VAL A 29 7.66 -8.95 4.38
N ASP A 30 8.07 -10.20 4.60
CA ASP A 30 7.44 -11.41 4.04
C ASP A 30 6.33 -11.92 4.96
N LYS A 31 6.57 -11.88 6.27
CA LYS A 31 5.68 -12.50 7.26
C LYS A 31 5.48 -11.62 8.49
N VAL A 32 4.25 -11.65 9.01
CA VAL A 32 3.87 -11.05 10.29
C VAL A 32 3.19 -12.12 11.14
N GLU A 33 3.78 -12.44 12.28
CA GLU A 33 3.31 -13.49 13.18
C GLU A 33 2.92 -12.93 14.54
N LYS A 34 1.76 -13.36 15.05
CA LYS A 34 1.36 -13.03 16.43
C LYS A 34 2.15 -13.89 17.40
N VAL A 35 2.81 -13.25 18.36
CA VAL A 35 3.56 -13.88 19.44
C VAL A 35 2.94 -13.52 20.80
N ALA A 36 3.48 -14.05 21.90
CA ALA A 36 2.94 -13.82 23.25
C ALA A 36 2.84 -12.32 23.58
N ASP A 37 3.88 -11.54 23.24
CA ASP A 37 3.93 -10.09 23.47
C ASP A 37 4.00 -9.36 22.13
N GLY A 38 2.86 -9.28 21.43
CA GLY A 38 2.73 -8.51 20.19
C GLY A 38 2.94 -9.33 18.92
N PHE A 39 3.77 -8.81 18.02
CA PHE A 39 4.00 -9.32 16.68
C PHE A 39 5.49 -9.39 16.35
N LEU A 40 5.86 -10.42 15.58
CA LEU A 40 7.17 -10.58 14.96
C LEU A 40 7.03 -10.39 13.44
N LEU A 41 7.82 -9.48 12.88
CA LEU A 41 7.93 -9.25 11.45
C LEU A 41 9.24 -9.86 10.95
N THR A 42 9.21 -10.56 9.82
CA THR A 42 10.40 -11.14 9.19
C THR A 42 10.39 -10.88 7.69
N ASP A 43 11.57 -10.69 7.08
CA ASP A 43 11.71 -10.59 5.61
C ASP A 43 12.00 -11.94 4.92
N GLY A 44 12.09 -13.02 5.69
CA GLY A 44 12.46 -14.36 5.19
C GLY A 44 13.97 -14.56 5.02
N THR A 45 14.78 -13.56 5.39
CA THR A 45 16.24 -13.59 5.41
C THR A 45 16.76 -13.22 6.81
N ASP A 46 17.48 -12.12 6.97
CA ASP A 46 18.16 -11.73 8.21
C ASP A 46 17.42 -10.64 9.01
N PHE A 47 16.29 -10.13 8.50
CA PHE A 47 15.51 -9.12 9.21
C PHE A 47 14.48 -9.75 10.13
N GLU A 48 14.55 -9.41 11.41
CA GLU A 48 13.51 -9.69 12.41
C GLU A 48 13.20 -8.44 13.24
N HIS A 49 11.92 -8.17 13.49
CA HIS A 49 11.49 -7.06 14.32
C HIS A 49 10.27 -7.40 15.19
N LYS A 50 10.40 -7.26 16.51
CA LYS A 50 9.29 -7.45 17.47
C LYS A 50 8.67 -6.11 17.86
N THR A 51 7.34 -6.02 17.82
CA THR A 51 6.57 -4.82 18.17
C THR A 51 5.22 -5.19 18.77
N ASP A 52 4.62 -4.31 19.57
CA ASP A 52 3.29 -4.53 20.17
C ASP A 52 2.14 -4.43 19.14
N LEU A 53 2.32 -3.60 18.11
CA LEU A 53 1.31 -3.32 17.10
C LEU A 53 1.94 -3.16 15.70
N VAL A 54 1.18 -3.58 14.69
CA VAL A 54 1.52 -3.40 13.28
C VAL A 54 0.38 -2.65 12.59
N ILE A 55 0.72 -1.61 11.82
CA ILE A 55 -0.22 -0.87 10.97
C ILE A 55 0.23 -1.03 9.52
N ALA A 56 -0.65 -1.57 8.67
CA ALA A 56 -0.37 -1.76 7.26
C ALA A 56 -0.66 -0.48 6.45
N GLY A 57 0.40 0.17 5.97
CA GLY A 57 0.35 1.39 5.14
C GLY A 57 0.71 1.16 3.66
N VAL A 58 0.49 -0.06 3.12
CA VAL A 58 1.02 -0.51 1.82
C VAL A 58 0.21 -0.08 0.59
N GLY A 59 -0.82 0.75 0.77
CA GLY A 59 -1.71 1.22 -0.29
C GLY A 59 -3.08 0.53 -0.31
N ARG A 60 -3.88 0.85 -1.32
CA ARG A 60 -5.26 0.35 -1.49
C ARG A 60 -5.46 -0.15 -2.91
N GLN A 61 -6.23 -1.22 -3.06
CA GLN A 61 -6.70 -1.70 -4.36
C GLN A 61 -8.11 -1.16 -4.66
N PRO A 62 -8.47 -0.97 -5.94
CA PRO A 62 -9.84 -0.68 -6.36
C PRO A 62 -10.82 -1.75 -5.86
N ASN A 63 -12.00 -1.35 -5.42
CA ASN A 63 -13.01 -2.27 -4.87
C ASN A 63 -14.02 -2.71 -5.95
N SER A 64 -13.56 -3.42 -6.99
CA SER A 64 -14.37 -3.82 -8.14
C SER A 64 -14.86 -5.27 -8.14
N ASP A 65 -14.23 -6.15 -7.36
CA ASP A 65 -14.39 -7.62 -7.51
C ASP A 65 -15.82 -8.11 -7.25
N LYS A 66 -16.55 -7.47 -6.34
CA LYS A 66 -17.89 -7.89 -5.92
C LYS A 66 -19.01 -7.25 -6.74
N LEU A 67 -18.69 -6.40 -7.71
CA LEU A 67 -19.66 -5.63 -8.47
C LEU A 67 -20.21 -6.39 -9.69
N ASN A 68 -19.68 -7.57 -10.02
CA ASN A 68 -20.08 -8.37 -11.18
C ASN A 68 -20.03 -7.57 -12.51
N LEU A 69 -19.04 -6.68 -12.65
CA LEU A 69 -18.93 -5.74 -13.77
C LEU A 69 -18.86 -6.43 -15.14
N GLU A 70 -18.23 -7.60 -15.21
CA GLU A 70 -18.18 -8.43 -16.42
C GLU A 70 -19.59 -8.76 -16.94
N LYS A 71 -20.55 -9.05 -16.06
CA LYS A 71 -21.92 -9.42 -16.45
C LYS A 71 -22.68 -8.27 -17.11
N VAL A 72 -22.27 -7.04 -16.85
CA VAL A 72 -22.85 -5.83 -17.45
C VAL A 72 -21.93 -5.24 -18.50
N GLY A 73 -20.91 -5.96 -18.98
CA GLY A 73 -20.03 -5.52 -20.06
C GLY A 73 -19.11 -4.35 -19.70
N VAL A 74 -18.76 -4.20 -18.41
CA VAL A 74 -17.80 -3.21 -17.94
C VAL A 74 -16.42 -3.84 -17.82
N GLU A 75 -15.44 -3.30 -18.53
CA GLU A 75 -14.04 -3.74 -18.52
C GLU A 75 -13.27 -3.21 -17.31
N THR A 76 -12.39 -4.05 -16.77
CA THR A 76 -11.49 -3.73 -15.65
C THR A 76 -10.06 -4.16 -15.94
N ASP A 77 -9.08 -3.56 -15.28
CA ASP A 77 -7.70 -4.02 -15.20
C ASP A 77 -7.17 -3.96 -13.75
N ALA A 78 -5.86 -4.20 -13.57
CA ALA A 78 -5.22 -4.16 -12.26
C ALA A 78 -5.30 -2.79 -11.55
N LYS A 79 -5.62 -1.71 -12.28
CA LYS A 79 -5.81 -0.35 -11.75
C LYS A 79 -7.29 -0.01 -11.50
N GLY A 80 -8.23 -0.89 -11.86
CA GLY A 80 -9.65 -0.76 -11.56
C GLY A 80 -10.53 -0.75 -12.80
N ILE A 81 -11.60 0.06 -12.78
CA ILE A 81 -12.53 0.20 -13.92
C ILE A 81 -11.85 1.01 -15.01
N LYS A 82 -11.84 0.49 -16.24
CA LYS A 82 -11.33 1.24 -17.39
C LYS A 82 -12.33 2.31 -17.80
N VAL A 83 -11.84 3.53 -17.94
CA VAL A 83 -12.63 4.66 -18.41
C VAL A 83 -11.89 5.46 -19.47
N ASN A 84 -12.64 6.15 -20.33
CA ASN A 84 -12.08 7.14 -21.26
C ASN A 84 -11.87 8.51 -20.57
N GLU A 85 -11.42 9.51 -21.33
CA GLU A 85 -11.17 10.88 -20.84
C GLU A 85 -12.43 11.60 -20.33
N TYR A 86 -13.61 11.07 -20.63
CA TYR A 86 -14.91 11.57 -20.17
C TYR A 86 -15.47 10.78 -18.99
N LEU A 87 -14.66 9.92 -18.36
CA LEU A 87 -15.03 9.04 -17.24
C LEU A 87 -16.10 7.98 -17.58
N GLN A 88 -16.26 7.63 -18.87
CA GLN A 88 -17.24 6.64 -19.30
C GLN A 88 -16.64 5.24 -19.36
N THR A 89 -17.44 4.23 -19.02
CA THR A 89 -17.03 2.81 -19.07
C THR A 89 -17.19 2.21 -20.47
N SER A 90 -16.82 0.94 -20.65
CA SER A 90 -17.11 0.18 -21.87
C SER A 90 -18.59 -0.10 -22.08
N ASN A 91 -19.43 0.08 -21.06
CA ASN A 91 -20.89 0.06 -21.18
C ASN A 91 -21.42 1.49 -21.25
N SER A 92 -22.00 1.89 -22.37
CA SER A 92 -22.50 3.26 -22.60
C SER A 92 -23.65 3.72 -21.70
N LYS A 93 -24.24 2.81 -20.90
CA LYS A 93 -25.29 3.12 -19.92
C LYS A 93 -24.75 3.33 -18.49
N ILE A 94 -23.44 3.18 -18.28
CA ILE A 94 -22.76 3.25 -16.98
C ILE A 94 -21.57 4.21 -17.05
#